data_AF-A0A6M8EEW9-F1
#
_entry.id   AF-A0A6M8EEW9-F1
#
_cell.length_a   1.000
_cell.length_b   1.000
_cell.length_c   1.000
_cell.angle_alpha   90.00
_cell.angle_beta   90.00
_cell.angle_gamma   90.00
#
_symmetry.space_group_name_H-M   'P 1'
#
loop_
_entity.id
_entity.type
_entity.pdbx_description
1 polymer ?
#
loop_
_entity_poly.entity_id
_entity_poly.type
_entity_poly.pdbx_seq_one_letter_code
_entity_poly.pdbx_strand_id
1 'polypeptide(L)'
;MKNQKAPNDIETILKELKSLAKESLPIFSSMVDDIIISNCKDENHIELTLDRLLDFCFDDENLLLYKKLCRYYLTINPIATEDYVKFYFEIYGEEK
;
A
#
# COMPACT_ATOMS: atom_id res chain seq x y z
N MET A 1 24.73 30.70 22.69
CA MET A 1 23.76 29.58 22.78
C MET A 1 23.00 29.54 21.46
N LYS A 2 23.21 28.52 20.63
CA LYS A 2 22.48 28.36 19.37
C LYS A 2 21.13 27.75 19.72
N ASN A 3 20.04 28.52 19.54
CA ASN A 3 18.69 27.97 19.60
C ASN A 3 18.52 26.99 18.44
N GLN A 4 18.65 25.70 18.74
CA GLN A 4 18.26 24.62 17.86
C GLN A 4 16.73 24.59 17.87
N LYS A 5 16.11 25.33 16.96
CA LYS A 5 14.68 25.19 16.67
C LYS A 5 14.53 23.78 16.11
N ALA A 6 13.75 22.91 16.77
CA ALA A 6 13.32 21.65 16.16
C ALA A 6 12.83 21.97 14.74
N PRO A 7 13.26 21.22 13.71
CA PRO A 7 12.76 21.44 12.35
C PRO A 7 11.23 21.43 12.45
N ASN A 8 10.54 22.33 11.78
CA ASN A 8 9.08 22.44 11.85
C ASN A 8 8.46 21.06 11.55
N ASP A 9 8.05 20.33 12.60
CA ASP A 9 8.25 18.88 12.71
C ASP A 9 7.41 18.04 11.73
N ILE A 10 6.33 18.60 11.18
CA ILE A 10 5.37 17.89 10.33
C ILE A 10 5.73 17.98 8.83
N GLU A 11 6.21 19.13 8.36
CA GLU A 11 6.52 19.33 6.92
C GLU A 11 7.67 18.42 6.47
N THR A 12 8.67 18.23 7.33
CA THR A 12 9.78 17.29 7.07
C THR A 12 9.27 15.86 7.01
N ILE A 13 8.43 15.43 7.98
CA ILE A 13 7.86 14.08 7.99
C ILE A 13 7.02 13.83 6.72
N LEU A 14 6.19 14.79 6.30
CA LEU A 14 5.40 14.67 5.08
C LEU A 14 6.27 14.52 3.83
N LYS A 15 7.41 15.21 3.77
CA LYS A 15 8.36 15.09 2.66
C LYS A 15 9.03 13.72 2.65
N GLU A 16 9.44 13.23 3.82
CA GLU A 16 10.05 11.90 3.97
C GLU A 16 9.06 10.78 3.62
N LEU A 17 7.82 10.88 4.09
CA LEU A 17 6.75 9.93 3.76
C LEU A 17 6.49 9.87 2.25
N LYS A 18 6.43 11.03 1.58
CA LYS A 18 6.31 11.10 0.12
C LYS A 18 7.53 10.53 -0.62
N SER A 19 8.74 10.68 -0.07
CA SER A 19 9.94 10.04 -0.65
C SER A 19 9.85 8.52 -0.52
N LEU A 20 9.47 8.05 0.67
CA LEU A 20 9.35 6.63 0.96
C LEU A 20 8.31 5.95 0.06
N ALA A 21 7.16 6.59 -0.19
CA ALA A 21 6.14 6.07 -1.11
C ALA A 21 6.62 5.98 -2.57
N LYS A 22 7.50 6.89 -3.00
CA LYS A 22 8.11 6.81 -4.33
C LYS A 22 9.14 5.70 -4.42
N GLU A 23 9.92 5.51 -3.35
CA GLU A 23 10.92 4.45 -3.26
C GLU A 23 10.30 3.05 -3.14
N SER A 24 9.10 2.94 -2.54
CA SER A 24 8.37 1.68 -2.43
C SER A 24 7.78 1.20 -3.77
N LEU A 25 7.42 2.13 -4.65
CA LEU A 25 6.74 1.82 -5.91
C LEU A 25 7.44 0.75 -6.78
N PRO A 26 8.74 0.88 -7.13
CA PRO A 26 9.40 -0.16 -7.93
C PRO A 26 9.48 -1.52 -7.21
N ILE A 27 9.58 -1.52 -5.88
CA ILE A 27 9.64 -2.73 -5.07
C ILE A 27 8.29 -3.46 -5.13
N PHE A 28 7.21 -2.75 -4.83
CA PHE A 28 5.88 -3.34 -4.87
C PHE A 28 5.41 -3.68 -6.28
N SER A 29 5.80 -2.88 -7.29
CA SER A 29 5.50 -3.22 -8.68
C SER A 29 6.09 -4.57 -9.04
N SER A 30 7.37 -4.82 -8.71
CA SER A 30 8.02 -6.12 -8.94
C SER A 30 7.29 -7.24 -8.19
N MET A 31 6.99 -7.06 -6.91
CA MET A 31 6.29 -8.09 -6.12
C MET A 31 4.91 -8.44 -6.67
N VAL A 32 4.10 -7.43 -7.02
CA VAL A 32 2.77 -7.62 -7.59
C VAL A 32 2.85 -8.29 -8.96
N ASP A 33 3.79 -7.85 -9.80
CA ASP A 33 4.01 -8.46 -11.12
C ASP A 33 4.48 -9.91 -11.00
N ASP A 34 5.39 -10.21 -10.08
CA ASP A 34 5.87 -11.58 -9.84
C ASP A 34 4.72 -12.50 -9.41
N ILE A 35 3.86 -12.05 -8.47
CA ILE A 35 2.67 -12.79 -8.04
C ILE A 35 1.74 -13.10 -9.23
N ILE A 36 1.44 -12.08 -10.04
CA ILE A 36 0.46 -12.20 -11.13
C ILE A 36 1.03 -13.02 -12.30
N ILE A 37 2.27 -12.73 -12.73
CA ILE A 37 2.92 -13.38 -13.87
C ILE A 37 3.20 -14.85 -13.56
N SER A 38 3.65 -15.18 -12.35
CA SER A 38 3.84 -16.57 -11.93
C SER A 38 2.52 -17.30 -11.66
N ASN A 39 1.39 -16.59 -11.70
CA ASN A 39 0.07 -17.08 -11.30
C ASN A 39 0.07 -17.70 -9.89
N CYS A 40 0.77 -17.06 -8.95
CA CYS A 40 0.90 -17.50 -7.58
C CYS A 40 -0.48 -17.55 -6.88
N LYS A 41 -0.79 -18.69 -6.25
CA LYS A 41 -2.05 -18.91 -5.49
C LYS A 41 -1.83 -19.08 -3.99
N ASP A 42 -0.61 -18.79 -3.51
CA ASP A 42 -0.33 -18.78 -2.08
C ASP A 42 -1.00 -17.56 -1.44
N GLU A 43 -2.14 -17.81 -0.79
CA GLU A 43 -2.95 -16.77 -0.17
C GLU A 43 -2.14 -15.98 0.87
N ASN A 44 -1.35 -16.63 1.72
CA ASN A 44 -0.55 -15.93 2.74
C ASN A 44 0.45 -14.96 2.11
N HIS A 45 1.04 -15.33 0.97
CA HIS A 45 1.96 -14.46 0.27
C HIS A 45 1.24 -13.23 -0.33
N ILE A 46 0.05 -13.44 -0.89
CA ILE A 46 -0.78 -12.37 -1.45
C ILE A 46 -1.27 -11.43 -0.36
N GLU A 47 -1.84 -11.97 0.71
CA GLU A 47 -2.34 -11.25 1.88
C GLU A 47 -1.23 -10.40 2.51
N LEU A 48 -0.06 -11.00 2.78
CA LEU A 48 1.09 -10.26 3.31
C LEU A 48 1.54 -9.11 2.39
N THR A 49 1.41 -9.28 1.06
CA THR A 49 1.74 -8.23 0.10
C THR A 49 0.67 -7.13 0.09
N LEU A 50 -0.61 -7.50 0.24
CA LEU A 50 -1.72 -6.55 0.38
C LEU A 50 -1.60 -5.74 1.69
N ASP A 51 -1.29 -6.37 2.82
CA ASP A 51 -1.08 -5.70 4.10
C ASP A 51 0.01 -4.64 3.98
N ARG A 52 1.15 -5.00 3.38
CA ARG A 52 2.27 -4.06 3.17
C ARG A 52 1.92 -2.92 2.22
N LEU A 53 1.15 -3.18 1.17
CA LEU A 53 0.69 -2.14 0.24
C LEU A 53 -0.34 -1.20 0.88
N LEU A 54 -1.16 -1.72 1.79
CA LEU A 54 -2.22 -0.95 2.46
C LEU A 54 -1.62 0.22 3.27
N ASP A 55 -0.47 0.01 3.91
CA ASP A 55 0.29 1.06 4.61
C ASP A 55 0.70 2.23 3.69
N PHE A 56 0.75 2.01 2.37
CA PHE A 56 1.18 3.01 1.37
C PHE A 56 0.03 3.55 0.53
N CYS A 57 -1.22 3.15 0.79
CA CYS A 57 -2.38 3.55 0.00
C CYS A 57 -2.78 5.04 0.16
N PHE A 58 -2.08 5.81 1.01
CA PHE A 58 -2.14 7.28 1.00
C PHE A 58 -1.52 7.90 -0.28
N ASP A 59 -0.71 7.13 -1.02
CA ASP A 59 -0.13 7.50 -2.29
C ASP A 59 -0.90 6.82 -3.44
N ASP A 60 -1.30 7.62 -4.44
CA ASP A 60 -2.17 7.16 -5.52
C ASP A 60 -1.53 6.05 -6.38
N GLU A 61 -0.21 6.10 -6.60
CA GLU A 61 0.49 5.11 -7.42
C GLU A 61 0.58 3.76 -6.70
N ASN A 62 0.86 3.77 -5.39
CA ASN A 62 0.81 2.57 -4.57
C ASN A 62 -0.63 2.02 -4.43
N LEU A 63 -1.64 2.87 -4.35
CA LEU A 63 -3.05 2.46 -4.36
C LEU A 63 -3.45 1.75 -5.66
N LEU A 64 -2.88 2.14 -6.80
CA LEU A 64 -3.12 1.43 -8.07
C LEU A 64 -2.58 0.00 -8.04
N LEU A 65 -1.41 -0.22 -7.42
CA LEU A 65 -0.83 -1.55 -7.21
C LEU A 65 -1.68 -2.40 -6.26
N TYR A 66 -2.13 -1.80 -5.15
CA TYR A 66 -3.05 -2.46 -4.21
C TYR A 66 -4.32 -2.94 -4.92
N LYS A 67 -4.99 -2.05 -5.67
CA LYS A 67 -6.18 -2.38 -6.45
C LYS A 67 -5.91 -3.45 -7.52
N LYS A 68 -4.71 -3.45 -8.12
CA LYS A 68 -4.30 -4.47 -9.10
C LYS A 68 -4.20 -5.84 -8.44
N LEU A 69 -3.58 -5.93 -7.27
CA LEU A 69 -3.45 -7.18 -6.53
C LEU A 69 -4.82 -7.65 -5.99
N CYS A 70 -5.68 -6.76 -5.48
CA CYS A 70 -7.05 -7.13 -5.09
C CYS A 70 -7.84 -7.73 -6.26
N ARG A 71 -7.76 -7.16 -7.48
CA ARG A 71 -8.44 -7.73 -8.66
C ARG A 71 -7.94 -9.12 -9.01
N TYR A 72 -6.63 -9.36 -8.86
CA TYR A 72 -6.07 -10.69 -9.05
C TYR A 72 -6.57 -11.65 -7.96
N TYR A 73 -6.50 -11.22 -6.70
CA TYR A 73 -6.89 -12.03 -5.56
C TYR A 73 -8.39 -12.35 -5.52
N LEU A 74 -9.23 -11.49 -6.09
CA LEU A 74 -10.67 -11.74 -6.31
C LEU A 74 -10.93 -13.04 -7.07
N THR A 75 -10.03 -13.41 -7.98
CA THR A 75 -10.15 -14.66 -8.77
C THR A 75 -9.78 -15.92 -7.97
N ILE A 76 -9.25 -15.75 -6.75
CA ILE A 76 -8.71 -16.81 -5.89
C ILE A 76 -9.58 -16.93 -4.65
N ASN A 77 -9.70 -15.84 -3.89
CA ASN A 77 -10.49 -15.76 -2.67
C ASN A 77 -11.30 -14.45 -2.65
N PRO A 78 -12.57 -14.51 -3.10
CA PRO A 78 -13.41 -13.32 -3.16
C PRO A 78 -13.83 -12.79 -1.79
N ILE A 79 -13.94 -13.67 -0.77
CA ILE A 79 -14.33 -13.29 0.58
C ILE A 79 -13.22 -12.46 1.21
N ALA A 80 -11.98 -12.97 1.21
CA ALA A 80 -10.83 -12.24 1.74
C ALA A 80 -10.60 -10.93 0.96
N THR A 81 -10.80 -10.94 -0.36
CA THR A 81 -10.69 -9.72 -1.17
C THR A 81 -11.70 -8.65 -0.76
N GLU A 82 -12.94 -9.02 -0.41
CA GLU A 82 -13.94 -8.09 0.10
C GLU A 82 -13.46 -7.41 1.39
N ASP A 83 -12.86 -8.19 2.30
CA ASP A 83 -12.32 -7.67 3.56
C ASP A 83 -11.18 -6.69 3.31
N TYR A 84 -10.27 -6.96 2.37
CA TYR A 84 -9.24 -6.00 1.97
C TYR A 84 -9.83 -4.68 1.42
N VAL A 85 -10.86 -4.76 0.58
CA VAL A 85 -11.55 -3.55 0.11
C VAL A 85 -12.16 -2.78 1.28
N LYS A 86 -12.75 -3.46 2.27
CA LYS A 86 -13.26 -2.83 3.50
C LYS A 86 -12.15 -2.18 4.31
N PHE A 87 -11.02 -2.86 4.54
CA PHE A 87 -9.88 -2.31 5.27
C PHE A 87 -9.35 -1.03 4.62
N TYR A 88 -9.29 -0.98 3.28
CA TYR A 88 -8.97 0.27 2.59
C TYR A 88 -9.95 1.40 2.94
N PHE A 89 -11.26 1.14 2.88
CA PHE A 89 -12.26 2.15 3.21
C PHE A 89 -12.27 2.53 4.69
N GLU A 90 -11.98 1.61 5.60
CA GLU A 90 -11.88 1.91 7.04
C GLU A 90 -10.69 2.82 7.36
N ILE A 91 -9.58 2.69 6.64
CA ILE A 91 -8.37 3.49 6.87
C ILE A 91 -8.41 4.84 6.11
N TYR A 92 -8.86 4.82 4.85
CA TYR A 92 -8.75 5.96 3.93
C TYR A 92 -10.09 6.53 3.45
N GLY A 93 -11.19 5.86 3.76
CA GLY A 93 -12.52 6.35 3.38
C GLY A 93 -12.84 7.64 4.12
N GLU A 94 -13.36 8.63 3.39
CA GLU A 94 -13.92 9.83 4.02
C GLU A 94 -15.22 9.46 4.74
N GLU A 95 -15.40 9.95 5.98
CA GLU A 95 -16.71 9.94 6.63
C GLU A 95 -17.68 10.77 5.77
N LYS A 96 -18.79 10.16 5.36
CA LYS A 96 -19.86 10.84 4.61
C LYS A 96 -20.80 11.61 5.51
#